data_AF-A0A645IIS1-F1
#
_entry.id   AF-A0A645IIS1-F1
#
_cell.length_a   1.000
_cell.length_b   1.000
_cell.length_c   1.000
_cell.angle_alpha   90.00
_cell.angle_beta   90.00
_cell.angle_gamma   90.00
#
_symmetry.space_group_name_H-M   'P 1'
#
loop_
_entity.id
_entity.type
_entity.pdbx_description
1 polymer ?
#
loop_
_entity_poly.entity_id
_entity_poly.type
_entity_poly.pdbx_seq_one_letter_code
_entity_poly.pdbx_strand_id
1 'polypeptide(L)'
;MIRYLVIPSAKKAILAALILSLSRAMGETMAVMMVIRNSPIFPHLFRKAETIPALIALEMGGAAVGSLHYQALFAAGFILMFVLFAFNSFFFFIRKRIEEGIK
;
A
#
# COMPACT_ATOMS: atom_id res chain seq x y z
N MET A 1 -21.22 -14.90 -26.61
CA MET A 1 -22.13 -14.09 -25.76
C MET A 1 -21.39 -13.34 -24.65
N ILE A 2 -20.68 -14.02 -23.74
CA ILE A 2 -19.95 -13.38 -22.62
C ILE A 2 -18.92 -12.30 -23.05
N ARG A 3 -18.03 -12.59 -24.02
CA ARG A 3 -16.94 -11.67 -24.38
C ARG A 3 -17.40 -10.34 -24.99
N TYR A 4 -18.55 -10.32 -25.65
CA TYR A 4 -19.00 -9.16 -26.45
C TYR A 4 -20.12 -8.36 -25.78
N LEU A 5 -20.87 -8.94 -24.84
CA LEU A 5 -21.91 -8.23 -24.08
C LEU A 5 -21.50 -7.97 -22.63
N VAL A 6 -20.99 -9.00 -21.95
CA VAL A 6 -20.70 -8.91 -20.50
C VAL A 6 -19.44 -8.10 -20.25
N ILE A 7 -18.35 -8.33 -21.00
CA ILE A 7 -17.09 -7.60 -20.79
C ILE A 7 -17.27 -6.09 -20.96
N PRO A 8 -17.85 -5.55 -22.05
CA PRO A 8 -18.05 -4.11 -22.21
C PRO A 8 -18.91 -3.50 -21.12
N SER A 9 -20.00 -4.18 -20.74
CA SER A 9 -20.92 -3.70 -19.72
C SER A 9 -20.32 -3.74 -18.31
N ALA A 10 -19.40 -4.67 -18.05
CA ALA A 10 -18.72 -4.84 -16.76
C ALA A 10 -17.39 -4.06 -16.65
N LYS A 11 -16.92 -3.37 -17.70
CA LYS A 11 -15.61 -2.68 -17.71
C LYS A 11 -15.41 -1.78 -16.48
N LYS A 12 -16.43 -0.99 -16.11
CA LYS A 12 -16.38 -0.10 -14.94
C LYS A 12 -16.27 -0.87 -13.62
N ALA A 13 -17.00 -1.98 -13.50
CA ALA A 13 -16.96 -2.84 -12.31
C ALA A 13 -15.61 -3.55 -12.15
N ILE A 14 -15.02 -4.03 -13.25
CA ILE A 14 -13.70 -4.67 -13.26
C ILE A 14 -12.61 -3.65 -12.88
N LEU A 15 -12.66 -2.44 -13.43
CA LEU A 15 -11.75 -1.34 -13.06
C LEU A 15 -11.86 -1.00 -11.57
N ALA A 16 -13.08 -0.88 -11.04
CA ALA A 16 -13.29 -0.65 -9.61
C ALA A 16 -12.74 -1.79 -8.74
N ALA A 17 -12.99 -3.05 -9.11
CA ALA A 17 -12.49 -4.22 -8.40
C ALA A 17 -10.95 -4.32 -8.42
N LEU A 18 -10.31 -3.96 -9.53
CA LEU A 18 -8.85 -3.91 -9.65
C LEU A 18 -8.24 -2.85 -8.73
N ILE A 19 -8.78 -1.64 -8.72
CA ILE A 19 -8.27 -0.56 -7.86
C ILE A 19 -8.42 -0.93 -6.36
N LEU A 20 -9.57 -1.50 -6.00
CA LEU A 20 -9.84 -1.94 -4.63
C LEU A 20 -8.92 -3.10 -4.20
N SER A 21 -8.76 -4.11 -5.05
CA SER A 21 -7.88 -5.25 -4.75
C SER A 21 -6.40 -4.86 -4.67
N LEU A 22 -5.95 -3.92 -5.51
CA LEU A 22 -4.58 -3.41 -5.46
C LEU A 22 -4.33 -2.62 -4.16
N SER A 23 -5.28 -1.78 -3.77
CA SER A 23 -5.22 -1.03 -2.51
C SER A 23 -5.18 -1.96 -1.30
N ARG A 24 -5.96 -3.06 -1.34
CA ARG A 24 -5.93 -4.10 -0.31
C ARG A 24 -4.59 -4.84 -0.29
N ALA A 25 -4.06 -5.23 -1.44
CA ALA A 25 -2.77 -5.92 -1.53
C ALA A 25 -1.62 -5.07 -0.94
N MET A 26 -1.65 -3.74 -1.13
CA MET A 26 -0.71 -2.83 -0.47
C MET A 26 -0.86 -2.81 1.06
N GLY A 27 -2.06 -3.11 1.57
CA GLY A 27 -2.38 -3.23 2.99
C GLY A 27 -2.14 -4.63 3.60
N GLU A 28 -1.80 -5.65 2.80
CA GLU A 28 -1.42 -6.98 3.29
C GLU A 28 0.04 -6.96 3.82
N THR A 29 0.26 -6.17 4.88
CA THR A 29 1.57 -5.85 5.44
C THR A 29 2.35 -7.09 5.89
N MET A 30 1.65 -8.11 6.40
CA MET A 30 2.25 -9.37 6.85
C MET A 30 2.73 -10.25 5.67
N ALA A 31 1.96 -10.31 4.58
CA ALA A 31 2.36 -11.05 3.39
C ALA A 31 3.61 -10.42 2.75
N VAL A 32 3.62 -9.09 2.64
CA VAL A 32 4.77 -8.36 2.09
C VAL A 32 6.02 -8.53 2.96
N MET A 33 5.89 -8.48 4.29
CA MET A 33 6.98 -8.73 5.23
C MET A 33 7.59 -10.13 5.03
N MET A 34 6.75 -11.16 4.88
CA MET A 34 7.19 -12.54 4.71
C MET A 34 7.98 -12.75 3.41
N VAL A 35 7.59 -12.08 2.32
CA VAL A 35 8.28 -12.16 1.02
C VAL A 35 9.63 -11.42 1.04
N ILE A 36 9.67 -10.22 1.62
CA ILE A 36 10.88 -9.38 1.65
C ILE A 36 11.91 -9.91 2.66
N ARG A 37 11.48 -10.72 3.64
CA ARG A 37 12.33 -11.38 4.65
C ARG A 37 13.03 -10.40 5.59
N ASN A 38 12.32 -9.31 5.94
CA ASN A 38 12.63 -8.31 6.97
C ASN A 38 14.11 -8.27 7.40
N SER A 39 14.93 -7.49 6.69
CA SER A 39 16.35 -7.33 7.03
C SER A 39 16.62 -5.85 7.30
N PRO A 40 17.02 -5.45 8.52
CA PRO A 40 17.28 -4.06 8.91
C PRO A 40 18.64 -3.60 8.36
N ILE A 41 18.81 -3.65 7.04
CA ILE A 41 20.00 -3.23 6.30
C ILE A 41 19.57 -2.08 5.39
N PHE A 42 20.45 -1.10 5.18
CA PHE A 42 20.17 0.01 4.28
C PHE A 42 19.77 -0.51 2.89
N PRO A 43 18.59 -0.11 2.36
CA PRO A 43 18.04 -0.71 1.16
C PRO A 43 18.87 -0.31 -0.07
N HIS A 44 19.37 -1.33 -0.79
CA HIS A 44 19.87 -1.21 -2.16
C HIS A 44 18.88 -1.89 -3.09
N LEU A 45 18.80 -1.47 -4.36
CA LEU A 45 17.77 -1.89 -5.34
C LEU A 45 17.52 -3.42 -5.44
N PHE A 46 18.52 -4.26 -5.13
CA PHE A 46 18.44 -5.72 -5.24
C PHE A 46 18.71 -6.48 -3.93
N ARG A 47 18.74 -5.78 -2.78
CA ARG A 47 18.96 -6.41 -1.47
C ARG A 47 17.67 -6.51 -0.66
N LYS A 48 17.72 -7.37 0.35
CA LYS A 48 16.68 -7.44 1.38
C LYS A 48 16.51 -6.06 2.00
N ALA A 49 15.25 -5.71 2.27
CA ALA A 49 14.89 -4.46 2.89
C ALA A 49 13.95 -4.74 4.07
N GLU A 50 13.67 -3.70 4.83
CA GLU A 50 12.60 -3.70 5.80
C GLU A 50 11.60 -2.64 5.38
N THR A 51 10.31 -3.00 5.37
CA THR A 51 9.25 -2.04 5.03
C THR A 51 8.87 -1.27 6.29
N ILE A 52 8.49 0.00 6.13
CA ILE A 52 8.05 0.86 7.25
C ILE A 52 6.91 0.21 8.07
N PRO A 53 5.87 -0.41 7.46
CA PRO A 53 4.85 -1.13 8.23
C PRO A 53 5.40 -2.32 9.02
N ALA A 54 6.39 -3.02 8.47
CA ALA A 54 7.01 -4.16 9.14
C ALA A 54 7.84 -3.72 10.35
N LEU A 55 8.64 -2.65 10.19
CA LEU A 55 9.40 -2.04 11.29
C LEU A 55 8.49 -1.65 12.46
N ILE A 56 7.38 -0.97 12.16
CA ILE A 56 6.40 -0.56 13.19
C ILE A 56 5.78 -1.79 13.85
N ALA A 57 5.36 -2.80 13.08
CA ALA A 57 4.71 -3.98 13.62
C ALA A 57 5.63 -4.83 14.53
N LEU A 58 6.93 -4.88 14.24
CA LEU A 58 7.90 -5.68 14.99
C LEU A 58 8.42 -4.95 16.23
N GLU A 59 8.77 -3.68 16.10
CA GLU A 59 9.50 -2.94 17.14
C GLU A 59 8.58 -2.16 18.09
N MET A 60 7.33 -1.82 17.70
CA MET A 60 6.43 -1.00 18.54
C MET A 60 6.08 -1.69 19.87
N GLY A 61 5.96 -3.03 19.87
CA GLY A 61 5.66 -3.79 21.07
C GLY A 61 6.83 -3.87 22.07
N GLY A 62 8.08 -3.72 21.60
CA GLY A 62 9.29 -3.75 22.42
C GLY A 62 9.79 -2.36 22.84
N ALA A 63 9.30 -1.30 22.20
CA ALA A 63 9.73 0.07 22.49
C ALA A 63 9.18 0.58 23.83
N ALA A 64 10.07 1.02 24.73
CA ALA A 64 9.66 1.65 25.98
C ALA A 64 8.88 2.95 25.72
N VAL A 65 7.72 3.09 26.37
CA VAL A 65 6.84 4.26 26.23
C VAL A 65 7.60 5.52 26.64
N GLY A 66 7.65 6.51 25.74
CA GLY A 66 8.38 7.77 25.97
C GLY A 66 9.86 7.73 25.60
N SER A 67 10.40 6.60 25.12
CA SER A 67 11.76 6.54 24.58
C SER A 67 11.87 7.25 23.23
N LEU A 68 13.09 7.66 22.87
CA LEU A 68 13.37 8.24 21.55
C LEU A 68 12.99 7.28 20.41
N HIS A 69 13.16 5.97 20.63
CA HIS A 69 12.81 4.94 19.66
C HIS A 69 11.29 4.87 19.42
N TYR A 70 10.48 4.93 20.49
CA TYR A 70 9.02 4.97 20.39
C TYR A 70 8.53 6.18 19.57
N GLN A 71 9.12 7.36 19.81
CA GLN A 71 8.79 8.57 19.04
C GLN A 71 9.21 8.46 17.57
N ALA A 72 10.36 7.84 17.29
CA ALA A 72 10.81 7.58 15.92
C ALA A 72 9.87 6.63 15.16
N LEU A 73 9.34 5.59 15.82
CA LEU A 73 8.33 4.70 15.24
C LEU A 73 7.01 5.43 14.94
N PHE A 74 6.59 6.34 15.81
CA PHE A 74 5.42 7.19 15.56
C PHE A 74 5.63 8.12 14.34
N ALA A 75 6.81 8.72 14.22
CA ALA A 75 7.18 9.52 13.05
C ALA A 75 7.19 8.67 11.77
N ALA A 76 7.70 7.44 11.83
CA ALA A 76 7.65 6.49 10.71
C ALA A 76 6.20 6.15 10.32
N GLY A 77 5.31 5.98 11.31
CA GLY A 77 3.88 5.78 11.07
C GLY A 77 3.20 6.97 10.39
N PHE A 78 3.59 8.19 10.75
CA PHE A 78 3.11 9.41 10.08
C PHE A 78 3.54 9.47 8.62
N ILE A 79 4.81 9.13 8.33
CA ILE A 79 5.34 9.04 6.97
C ILE A 79 4.56 7.98 6.17
N LEU A 80 4.33 6.79 6.76
CA LEU A 80 3.58 5.72 6.13
C LEU A 80 2.15 6.15 5.78
N MET A 81 1.47 6.85 6.70
CA MET A 81 0.14 7.40 6.46
C MET A 81 0.15 8.37 5.28
N PHE A 82 1.13 9.27 5.22
CA PHE A 82 1.26 10.23 4.14
C PHE A 82 1.50 9.55 2.78
N VAL A 83 2.35 8.52 2.74
CA VAL A 83 2.58 7.72 1.52
C VAL A 83 1.29 7.05 1.07
N LEU A 84 0.57 6.38 1.97
CA LEU A 84 -0.70 5.72 1.63
C LEU A 84 -1.74 6.72 1.14
N PHE A 85 -1.83 7.89 1.78
CA PHE A 85 -2.72 8.96 1.35
C PHE A 85 -2.36 9.49 -0.04
N ALA A 86 -1.08 9.71 -0.32
CA ALA A 86 -0.61 10.16 -1.64
C ALA A 86 -0.94 9.15 -2.74
N PHE A 87 -0.69 7.86 -2.51
CA PHE A 87 -1.05 6.80 -3.45
C PHE A 87 -2.56 6.71 -3.65
N ASN A 88 -3.34 6.73 -2.57
CA ASN A 88 -4.81 6.64 -2.65
C ASN A 88 -5.40 7.84 -3.42
N SER A 89 -4.91 9.05 -3.14
CA SER A 89 -5.30 10.27 -3.85
C SER A 89 -4.91 10.23 -5.34
N PHE A 90 -3.73 9.71 -5.66
CA PHE A 90 -3.28 9.53 -7.04
C PHE A 90 -4.19 8.56 -7.82
N PHE A 91 -4.52 7.40 -7.23
CA PHE A 91 -5.45 6.45 -7.84
C PHE A 91 -6.86 7.03 -8.00
N PHE A 92 -7.32 7.80 -7.03
CA PHE A 92 -8.59 8.51 -7.12
C PHE A 92 -8.61 9.50 -8.29
N PHE A 93 -7.53 10.27 -8.46
CA PHE A 93 -7.40 11.22 -9.56
C PHE A 93 -7.38 10.52 -10.93
N ILE A 94 -6.62 9.42 -11.07
CA ILE A 94 -6.61 8.60 -12.28
C ILE A 94 -8.00 8.08 -12.61
N ARG A 95 -8.73 7.55 -11.62
CA ARG A 95 -10.08 7.04 -11.80
C ARG A 95 -11.01 8.11 -12.34
N LYS A 96 -10.96 9.32 -11.76
CA LYS A 96 -11.78 10.45 -12.19
C LYS A 96 -11.52 10.80 -13.66
N ARG A 97 -10.26 10.80 -14.09
CA ARG A 97 -9.88 11.08 -15.49
C ARG A 97 -10.35 9.99 -16.47
N ILE A 98 -10.28 8.72 -16.07
CA ILE A 98 -10.78 7.61 -16.89
C ILE A 98 -12.31 7.66 -17.02
N GLU A 99 -13.04 8.00 -15.95
CA GLU A 99 -14.49 8.15 -16.00
C GLU A 99 -14.94 9.36 -16.84
N GLU A 100 -14.16 10.46 -16.86
CA GLU A 100 -14.41 11.64 -17.70
C GLU A 100 -14.16 11.39 -19.20
N GLY A 101 -13.18 10.56 -19.56
CA GLY A 101 -12.88 10.20 -20.95
C GLY A 101 -13.81 9.15 -21.58
N ILE A 102 -14.76 8.60 -20.81
CA ILE A 102 -15.77 7.62 -21.26
C ILE A 102 -17.14 8.30 -21.55
N LYS A 103 -17.21 9.64 -21.52
CA LYS A 103 -18.38 10.39 -22.01
C LYS A 103 -18.29 10.67 -23.50
#